data_AF-A0A0J8URW7-F1
#
_entry.id   AF-A0A0J8URW7-F1
#
_cell.length_a   1.000
_cell.length_b   1.000
_cell.length_c   1.000
_cell.angle_alpha   90.00
_cell.angle_beta   90.00
_cell.angle_gamma   90.00
#
_symmetry.space_group_name_H-M   'P 1'
#
loop_
_entity.id
_entity.type
_entity.pdbx_description
1 polymer ?
#
loop_
_entity_poly.entity_id
_entity_poly.type
_entity_poly.pdbx_seq_one_letter_code
_entity_poly.pdbx_strand_id
1 'polypeptide(L)'
;MKSDGVVPPTPAIARAVDTTRAALAAAGHTLVDITPPATATPLIGLNLASLLLNSDGCQTFNSHMRTGETSDPGADKLTKYANMFRPFRYLYYLYVRYIKRDKVWAYLLKDFGLKTSTELWKLVAQREAFRATWHNWWNAKEQSYDFILCPVNATPALPHGAMRDGFSSCGYTFLWNMLDYSAGVIPVGHVDKVKDALVTSDGKPAKKNSYKRVLKDLGADSTVSRGAWKYYDSNAMHGLPTAVQIVGRRWNEERVIGYMEAVEKALEDYKGPTGEGGKYKLLEV
;
A
#
# COMPACT_ATOMS: atom_id res chain seq x y z
N MET A 1 0.00 12.29 -0.83
CA MET A 1 -0.88 11.24 -1.40
C MET A 1 -1.58 10.49 -0.26
N LYS A 2 -2.91 10.61 -0.12
CA LYS A 2 -3.64 9.99 1.02
C LYS A 2 -3.92 8.49 0.83
N SER A 3 -4.04 8.03 -0.41
CA SER A 3 -4.34 6.63 -0.74
C SER A 3 -3.66 6.24 -2.05
N ASP A 4 -3.38 4.95 -2.24
CA ASP A 4 -2.93 4.39 -3.51
C ASP A 4 -4.11 4.17 -4.50
N GLY A 5 -5.35 4.36 -4.05
CA GLY A 5 -6.57 4.13 -4.84
C GLY A 5 -6.96 2.66 -4.98
N VAL A 6 -6.24 1.74 -4.32
CA VAL A 6 -6.49 0.29 -4.31
C VAL A 6 -6.95 -0.15 -2.92
N VAL A 7 -6.18 0.20 -1.89
CA VAL A 7 -6.49 -0.11 -0.50
C VAL A 7 -6.49 1.19 0.29
N PRO A 8 -7.63 1.67 0.78
CA PRO A 8 -7.64 2.86 1.63
C PRO A 8 -6.86 2.59 2.92
N PRO A 9 -6.19 3.61 3.49
CA PRO A 9 -5.55 3.47 4.79
C PRO A 9 -6.62 3.29 5.87
N THR A 10 -6.34 2.42 6.83
CA THR A 10 -7.16 2.27 8.05
C THR A 10 -7.16 3.57 8.87
N PRO A 11 -8.15 3.78 9.76
CA PRO A 11 -8.25 5.02 10.54
C PRO A 11 -6.95 5.44 11.23
N ALA A 12 -6.23 4.49 11.83
CA ALA A 12 -4.94 4.77 12.48
C ALA A 12 -3.88 5.32 11.53
N ILE A 13 -3.77 4.75 10.32
CA ILE A 13 -2.82 5.21 9.31
C ILE A 13 -3.27 6.53 8.68
N ALA A 14 -4.57 6.68 8.42
CA ALA A 14 -5.13 7.93 7.91
C ALA A 14 -4.85 9.08 8.89
N ARG A 15 -5.09 8.85 10.19
CA ARG A 15 -4.78 9.80 11.25
C ARG A 15 -3.30 10.14 11.31
N ALA A 16 -2.41 9.16 11.21
CA ALA A 16 -0.96 9.42 11.18
C ALA A 16 -0.57 10.36 10.03
N VAL A 17 -1.10 10.11 8.81
CA VAL A 17 -0.86 11.01 7.66
C VAL A 17 -1.46 12.40 7.89
N ASP A 18 -2.68 12.49 8.42
CA ASP A 18 -3.34 13.78 8.67
C ASP A 18 -2.62 14.58 9.79
N THR A 19 -2.09 13.90 10.82
CA THR A 19 -1.24 14.52 11.85
C THR A 19 0.05 15.07 11.24
N THR A 20 0.76 14.29 10.42
CA THR A 20 1.98 14.79 9.75
C THR A 20 1.68 15.96 8.82
N ARG A 21 0.56 15.93 8.09
CA ARG A 21 0.12 17.06 7.28
C ARG A 21 -0.13 18.30 8.14
N ALA A 22 -0.87 18.17 9.24
CA ALA A 22 -1.15 19.30 10.11
C ALA A 22 0.13 19.89 10.71
N ALA A 23 1.08 19.05 11.11
CA ALA A 23 2.39 19.46 11.61
C ALA A 23 3.20 20.24 10.57
N LEU A 24 3.31 19.72 9.35
CA LEU A 24 4.00 20.39 8.25
C LEU A 24 3.35 21.73 7.88
N ALA A 25 2.02 21.80 7.86
CA ALA A 25 1.30 23.06 7.63
C ALA A 25 1.59 24.10 8.73
N ALA A 26 1.60 23.67 10.00
CA ALA A 26 1.91 24.53 11.13
C ALA A 26 3.37 25.04 11.10
N ALA A 27 4.29 24.25 10.56
CA ALA A 27 5.68 24.64 10.31
C ALA A 27 5.87 25.54 9.07
N GLY A 28 4.79 25.87 8.35
CA GLY A 28 4.81 26.80 7.21
C GLY A 28 5.08 26.13 5.85
N HIS A 29 5.03 24.80 5.76
CA HIS A 29 5.20 24.10 4.48
C HIS A 29 3.90 24.09 3.65
N THR A 30 4.06 24.16 2.32
CA THR A 30 2.96 24.06 1.37
C THR A 30 2.57 22.61 1.13
N LEU A 31 1.29 22.29 1.30
CA LEU A 31 0.75 20.94 1.08
C LEU A 31 -0.12 20.92 -0.16
N VAL A 32 0.20 20.01 -1.09
CA VAL A 32 -0.57 19.81 -2.32
C VAL A 32 -1.03 18.36 -2.39
N ASP A 33 -2.32 18.17 -2.68
CA ASP A 33 -2.85 16.84 -2.96
C ASP A 33 -2.51 16.43 -4.38
N ILE A 34 -1.65 15.44 -4.51
CA ILE A 34 -1.21 14.91 -5.81
C ILE A 34 -2.21 13.91 -6.36
N THR A 35 -2.40 13.95 -7.68
CA THR A 35 -3.08 12.89 -8.43
C THR A 35 -2.05 12.22 -9.35
N PRO A 36 -1.79 10.92 -9.19
CA PRO A 36 -0.90 10.18 -10.08
C PRO A 36 -1.29 10.30 -11.56
N PRO A 37 -0.35 10.12 -12.51
CA PRO A 37 -0.68 10.10 -13.93
C PRO A 37 -1.76 9.05 -14.25
N ALA A 38 -2.80 9.45 -14.98
CA ALA A 38 -3.95 8.58 -15.27
C ALA A 38 -3.58 7.30 -16.04
N THR A 39 -2.51 7.34 -16.83
CA THR A 39 -1.97 6.19 -17.58
C THR A 39 -0.98 5.34 -16.77
N ALA A 40 -0.58 5.78 -15.58
CA ALA A 40 0.39 5.11 -14.72
C ALA A 40 -0.08 5.10 -13.25
N THR A 41 -1.35 4.76 -13.03
CA THR A 41 -1.93 4.70 -11.67
C THR A 41 -1.25 3.65 -10.79
N PRO A 42 -1.32 3.76 -9.45
CA PRO A 42 -0.78 2.74 -8.55
C PRO A 42 -1.35 1.34 -8.79
N LEU A 43 -2.60 1.21 -9.25
CA LEU A 43 -3.17 -0.10 -9.62
C LEU A 43 -2.49 -0.72 -10.85
N ILE A 44 -2.22 0.09 -11.88
CA ILE A 44 -1.44 -0.35 -13.05
C ILE A 44 -0.05 -0.78 -12.59
N GLY A 45 0.56 -0.01 -11.70
CA GLY A 45 1.86 -0.34 -11.16
C GLY A 45 1.88 -1.63 -10.33
N LEU A 46 0.90 -1.82 -9.46
CA LEU A 46 0.74 -3.05 -8.69
C LEU A 46 0.56 -4.27 -9.60
N ASN A 47 -0.22 -4.15 -10.67
CA ASN A 47 -0.38 -5.20 -11.67
C ASN A 47 0.95 -5.53 -12.36
N LEU A 48 1.61 -4.53 -12.93
CA LEU A 48 2.84 -4.70 -13.68
C LEU A 48 3.97 -5.27 -12.80
N ALA A 49 4.14 -4.74 -11.59
CA ALA A 49 5.10 -5.25 -10.62
C ALA A 49 4.83 -6.70 -10.24
N SER A 50 3.56 -7.07 -10.02
CA SER A 50 3.16 -8.45 -9.69
C SER A 50 3.48 -9.43 -10.83
N LEU A 51 3.25 -9.02 -12.08
CA LEU A 51 3.57 -9.81 -13.28
C LEU A 51 5.08 -9.99 -13.46
N LEU A 52 5.87 -8.96 -13.22
CA LEU A 52 7.33 -9.01 -13.31
C LEU A 52 7.93 -9.90 -12.22
N LEU A 53 7.53 -9.68 -10.96
CA LEU A 53 8.03 -10.40 -9.80
C LEU A 53 7.75 -11.91 -9.89
N ASN A 54 6.60 -12.30 -10.45
CA ASN A 54 6.16 -13.71 -10.55
C ASN A 54 6.14 -14.20 -12.01
N SER A 55 6.97 -13.61 -12.87
CA SER A 55 6.99 -13.92 -14.31
C SER A 55 7.36 -15.38 -14.59
N ASP A 56 8.10 -16.03 -13.71
CA ASP A 56 8.46 -17.44 -13.75
C ASP A 56 7.38 -18.39 -13.21
N GLY A 57 6.17 -17.87 -12.91
CA GLY A 57 5.09 -18.67 -12.34
C GLY A 57 5.35 -19.12 -10.90
N CYS A 58 6.11 -18.33 -10.13
CA CYS A 58 6.47 -18.58 -8.73
C CYS A 58 7.45 -19.73 -8.53
N GLN A 59 8.21 -20.14 -9.56
CA GLN A 59 9.12 -21.29 -9.46
C GLN A 59 10.38 -20.97 -8.64
N THR A 60 11.00 -19.81 -8.87
CA THR A 60 12.29 -19.41 -8.28
C THR A 60 12.21 -19.41 -6.76
N PHE A 61 11.25 -18.69 -6.16
CA PHE A 61 11.18 -18.63 -4.70
C PHE A 61 10.75 -19.96 -4.06
N ASN A 62 10.02 -20.82 -4.78
CA ASN A 62 9.68 -22.16 -4.29
C ASN A 62 10.82 -23.18 -4.50
N SER A 63 11.80 -22.91 -5.38
CA SER A 63 12.92 -23.83 -5.67
C SER A 63 13.84 -24.06 -4.48
N HIS A 64 13.75 -23.21 -3.45
CA HIS A 64 14.54 -23.30 -2.23
C HIS A 64 13.92 -24.21 -1.16
N MET A 65 12.68 -24.69 -1.36
CA MET A 65 11.98 -25.56 -0.41
C MET A 65 12.49 -27.00 -0.51
N ARG A 66 12.77 -27.63 0.63
CA ARG A 66 13.16 -29.04 0.72
C ARG A 66 11.94 -29.95 0.74
N THR A 67 12.16 -31.25 0.51
CA THR A 67 11.11 -32.27 0.63
C THR A 67 10.46 -32.21 2.01
N GLY A 68 9.15 -32.01 2.06
CA GLY A 68 8.36 -31.90 3.30
C GLY A 68 8.19 -30.47 3.82
N GLU A 69 8.88 -29.48 3.24
CA GLU A 69 8.65 -28.06 3.56
C GLU A 69 7.46 -27.50 2.77
N THR A 70 6.77 -26.53 3.35
CA THR A 70 5.62 -25.86 2.75
C THR A 70 5.94 -24.40 2.48
N SER A 71 5.46 -23.88 1.35
CA SER A 71 5.51 -22.45 1.05
C SER A 71 4.62 -21.66 2.02
N ASP A 72 4.90 -20.35 2.17
CA ASP A 72 4.03 -19.44 2.91
C ASP A 72 2.59 -19.52 2.36
N PRO A 73 1.53 -19.54 3.20
CA PRO A 73 0.16 -19.69 2.72
C PRO A 73 -0.33 -18.60 1.74
N GLY A 74 0.23 -17.39 1.80
CA GLY A 74 -0.05 -16.34 0.82
C GLY A 74 0.64 -16.62 -0.52
N ALA A 75 1.92 -17.00 -0.49
CA ALA A 75 2.70 -17.37 -1.67
C ALA A 75 2.18 -18.64 -2.36
N ASP A 76 1.67 -19.61 -1.59
CA ASP A 76 1.03 -20.81 -2.10
C ASP A 76 -0.24 -20.49 -2.91
N LYS A 77 -1.03 -19.50 -2.49
CA LYS A 77 -2.20 -19.03 -3.28
C LYS A 77 -1.78 -18.46 -4.63
N LEU A 78 -0.69 -17.69 -4.67
CA LEU A 78 -0.12 -17.17 -5.93
C LEU A 78 0.34 -18.31 -6.82
N THR A 79 1.09 -19.25 -6.26
CA THR A 79 1.64 -20.42 -6.97
C THR A 79 0.53 -21.27 -7.58
N LYS A 80 -0.51 -21.59 -6.81
CA LYS A 80 -1.68 -22.35 -7.27
C LYS A 80 -2.40 -21.65 -8.41
N TYR A 81 -2.59 -20.34 -8.32
CA TYR A 81 -3.24 -19.58 -9.39
C TYR A 81 -2.36 -19.46 -10.64
N ALA A 82 -1.06 -19.20 -10.48
CA ALA A 82 -0.09 -19.11 -11.57
C ALA A 82 0.03 -20.40 -12.39
N ASN A 83 -0.08 -21.55 -11.73
CA ASN A 83 0.08 -22.88 -12.34
C ASN A 83 -1.26 -23.57 -12.66
N MET A 84 -2.39 -22.91 -12.41
CA MET A 84 -3.71 -23.40 -12.82
C MET A 84 -3.79 -23.54 -14.34
N PHE A 85 -4.36 -24.65 -14.82
CA PHE A 85 -4.58 -24.89 -16.24
C PHE A 85 -5.29 -23.70 -16.90
N ARG A 86 -4.74 -23.22 -18.03
CA ARG A 86 -5.07 -21.89 -18.60
C ARG A 86 -6.57 -21.66 -18.82
N PRO A 87 -7.35 -22.62 -19.35
CA PRO A 87 -8.81 -22.46 -19.46
C PRO A 87 -9.51 -22.25 -18.12
N PHE A 88 -9.16 -23.00 -17.07
CA PHE A 88 -9.76 -22.82 -15.75
C PHE A 88 -9.37 -21.49 -15.12
N ARG A 89 -8.11 -21.07 -15.30
CA ARG A 89 -7.65 -19.76 -14.85
C ARG A 89 -8.44 -18.63 -15.52
N TYR A 90 -8.66 -18.74 -16.83
CA TYR A 90 -9.44 -17.77 -17.59
C TYR A 90 -10.91 -17.74 -17.15
N LEU A 91 -11.55 -18.91 -16.95
CA LEU A 91 -12.91 -19.00 -16.42
C LEU A 91 -13.02 -18.40 -15.01
N TYR A 92 -12.03 -18.63 -14.15
CA TYR A 92 -11.98 -18.03 -12.82
C TYR A 92 -11.86 -16.50 -12.90
N TYR A 93 -10.99 -15.98 -13.78
CA TYR A 93 -10.92 -14.54 -14.06
C TYR A 93 -12.29 -13.98 -14.48
N LEU A 94 -13.00 -14.63 -15.42
CA LEU A 94 -14.34 -14.21 -15.85
C LEU A 94 -15.34 -14.23 -14.69
N TYR A 95 -15.31 -15.27 -13.87
CA TYR A 95 -16.13 -15.38 -12.67
C TYR A 95 -15.86 -14.21 -11.70
N VAL A 96 -14.59 -13.88 -11.43
CA VAL A 96 -14.25 -12.73 -10.57
C VAL A 96 -14.73 -11.42 -11.19
N ARG A 97 -14.53 -11.24 -12.50
CA ARG A 97 -14.86 -9.99 -13.21
C ARG A 97 -16.36 -9.72 -13.32
N TYR A 98 -17.16 -10.74 -13.60
CA TYR A 98 -18.58 -10.59 -13.98
C TYR A 98 -19.54 -11.07 -12.89
N ILE A 99 -19.20 -12.12 -12.14
CA ILE A 99 -20.07 -12.67 -11.09
C ILE A 99 -19.76 -12.03 -9.74
N LYS A 100 -18.49 -12.06 -9.28
CA LYS A 100 -18.09 -11.36 -8.05
C LYS A 100 -18.03 -9.83 -8.23
N ARG A 101 -17.96 -9.36 -9.48
CA ARG A 101 -17.89 -7.94 -9.85
C ARG A 101 -16.70 -7.20 -9.20
N ASP A 102 -15.63 -7.93 -8.88
CA ASP A 102 -14.41 -7.37 -8.29
C ASP A 102 -13.44 -6.99 -9.42
N LYS A 103 -13.55 -5.74 -9.88
CA LYS A 103 -12.78 -5.23 -11.03
C LYS A 103 -11.28 -5.16 -10.72
N VAL A 104 -10.92 -4.80 -9.49
CA VAL A 104 -9.52 -4.66 -9.04
C VAL A 104 -8.85 -6.02 -9.03
N TRP A 105 -9.45 -7.01 -8.37
CA TRP A 105 -8.89 -8.35 -8.32
C TRP A 105 -8.87 -9.01 -9.69
N ALA A 106 -9.94 -8.86 -10.49
CA ALA A 106 -9.95 -9.36 -11.86
C ALA A 106 -8.83 -8.77 -12.72
N TYR A 107 -8.52 -7.48 -12.56
CA TYR A 107 -7.43 -6.83 -13.27
C TYR A 107 -6.07 -7.43 -12.90
N LEU A 108 -5.82 -7.66 -11.60
CA LEU A 108 -4.61 -8.32 -11.13
C LEU A 108 -4.48 -9.78 -11.62
N LEU A 109 -5.61 -10.49 -11.71
CA LEU A 109 -5.65 -11.91 -12.07
C LEU A 109 -5.54 -12.20 -13.56
N LYS A 110 -5.97 -11.28 -14.43
CA LYS A 110 -6.19 -11.52 -15.87
C LYS A 110 -4.96 -12.13 -16.55
N ASP A 111 -3.82 -11.51 -16.35
CA ASP A 111 -2.57 -11.87 -17.02
C ASP A 111 -1.58 -12.57 -16.07
N PHE A 112 -1.96 -12.85 -14.82
CA PHE A 112 -1.07 -13.44 -13.83
C PHE A 112 -0.78 -14.92 -14.10
N GLY A 113 0.50 -15.29 -13.95
CA GLY A 113 1.03 -16.64 -14.15
C GLY A 113 2.31 -16.64 -14.98
N LEU A 114 2.80 -17.83 -15.31
CA LEU A 114 4.04 -18.03 -16.07
C LEU A 114 4.08 -17.18 -17.36
N LYS A 115 5.26 -16.60 -17.64
CA LYS A 115 5.61 -15.79 -18.79
C LYS A 115 6.78 -16.42 -19.52
N THR A 116 6.71 -16.43 -20.83
CA THR A 116 7.87 -16.71 -21.68
C THR A 116 8.85 -15.55 -21.63
N SER A 117 10.11 -15.78 -22.02
CA SER A 117 11.10 -14.70 -22.12
C SER A 117 10.62 -13.56 -23.02
N THR A 118 9.96 -13.86 -24.14
CA THR A 118 9.39 -12.84 -25.04
C THR A 118 8.32 -11.99 -24.37
N GLU A 119 7.45 -12.59 -23.55
CA GLU A 119 6.47 -11.83 -22.76
C GLU A 119 7.15 -11.01 -21.67
N LEU A 120 8.18 -11.56 -21.01
CA LEU A 120 8.97 -10.83 -20.02
C LEU A 120 9.63 -9.59 -20.61
N TRP A 121 10.26 -9.68 -21.79
CA TRP A 121 10.85 -8.51 -22.48
C TRP A 121 9.82 -7.40 -22.71
N LYS A 122 8.57 -7.75 -23.07
CA LYS A 122 7.48 -6.79 -23.21
C LYS A 122 7.10 -6.14 -21.87
N LEU A 123 7.03 -6.93 -20.80
CA LEU A 123 6.76 -6.40 -19.45
C LEU A 123 7.88 -5.47 -18.97
N VAL A 124 9.15 -5.79 -19.26
CA VAL A 124 10.28 -4.90 -18.95
C VAL A 124 10.16 -3.58 -19.71
N ALA A 125 9.84 -3.61 -21.01
CA ALA A 125 9.61 -2.38 -21.78
C ALA A 125 8.44 -1.56 -21.22
N GLN A 126 7.35 -2.20 -20.80
CA GLN A 126 6.23 -1.54 -20.13
C GLN A 126 6.64 -0.92 -18.79
N ARG A 127 7.53 -1.56 -18.02
CA ARG A 127 8.08 -1.00 -16.77
C ARG A 127 8.85 0.28 -17.04
N GLU A 128 9.71 0.29 -18.05
CA GLU A 128 10.49 1.49 -18.40
C GLU A 128 9.57 2.63 -18.88
N ALA A 129 8.52 2.33 -19.66
CA ALA A 129 7.53 3.33 -20.05
C ALA A 129 6.72 3.87 -18.84
N PHE A 130 6.37 2.99 -17.89
CA PHE A 130 5.70 3.38 -16.65
C PHE A 130 6.58 4.32 -15.81
N ARG A 131 7.86 3.95 -15.63
CA ARG A 131 8.88 4.78 -14.94
C ARG A 131 9.03 6.14 -15.60
N ALA A 132 9.23 6.15 -16.92
CA ALA A 132 9.37 7.39 -17.68
C ALA A 132 8.16 8.31 -17.51
N THR A 133 6.94 7.76 -17.50
CA THR A 133 5.71 8.53 -17.27
C THR A 133 5.73 9.22 -15.91
N TRP A 134 6.11 8.52 -14.84
CA TRP A 134 6.20 9.09 -13.49
C TRP A 134 7.33 10.10 -13.33
N HIS A 135 8.50 9.81 -13.90
CA HIS A 135 9.65 10.71 -13.86
C HIS A 135 9.32 12.01 -14.61
N ASN A 136 8.76 11.91 -15.82
CA ASN A 136 8.37 13.08 -16.60
C ASN A 136 7.27 13.88 -15.89
N TRP A 137 6.29 13.20 -15.30
CA TRP A 137 5.23 13.86 -14.52
C TRP A 137 5.83 14.65 -13.35
N TRP A 138 6.67 14.04 -12.51
CA TRP A 138 7.22 14.75 -11.34
C TRP A 138 8.31 15.78 -11.72
N ASN A 139 8.95 15.64 -12.89
CA ASN A 139 9.90 16.64 -13.40
C ASN A 139 9.21 17.80 -14.13
N ALA A 140 7.90 17.72 -14.39
CA ALA A 140 7.14 18.81 -14.97
C ALA A 140 7.16 20.02 -14.02
N LYS A 141 7.27 21.22 -14.58
CA LYS A 141 7.44 22.47 -13.80
C LYS A 141 6.26 22.71 -12.85
N GLU A 142 5.07 22.27 -13.24
CA GLU A 142 3.84 22.35 -12.45
C GLU A 142 3.87 21.43 -11.22
N GLN A 143 4.69 20.37 -11.26
CA GLN A 143 4.81 19.33 -10.24
C GLN A 143 6.12 19.49 -9.44
N SER A 144 6.62 20.72 -9.28
CA SER A 144 7.87 21.07 -8.59
C SER A 144 7.84 20.80 -7.07
N TYR A 145 7.40 19.60 -6.68
CA TYR A 145 7.37 19.12 -5.31
C TYR A 145 8.75 18.63 -4.88
N ASP A 146 9.09 18.89 -3.62
CA ASP A 146 10.31 18.40 -2.98
C ASP A 146 10.21 16.91 -2.67
N PHE A 147 9.12 16.49 -2.03
CA PHE A 147 8.85 15.10 -1.66
C PHE A 147 7.36 14.76 -1.67
N ILE A 148 7.05 13.48 -1.64
CA ILE A 148 5.69 12.96 -1.48
C ILE A 148 5.55 12.35 -0.08
N LEU A 149 4.64 12.91 0.70
CA LEU A 149 4.13 12.29 1.93
C LEU A 149 3.01 11.29 1.60
N CYS A 150 3.13 10.05 2.06
CA CYS A 150 2.10 9.03 1.86
C CYS A 150 2.07 7.98 2.99
N PRO A 151 1.02 7.14 3.08
CA PRO A 151 1.05 5.95 3.92
C PRO A 151 2.21 5.01 3.55
N VAL A 152 2.78 4.35 4.56
CA VAL A 152 3.74 3.24 4.34
C VAL A 152 2.99 1.98 3.95
N ASN A 153 1.90 1.68 4.65
CA ASN A 153 1.05 0.52 4.44
C ASN A 153 -0.40 0.91 4.78
N ALA A 154 -1.39 0.11 4.38
CA ALA A 154 -2.78 0.39 4.70
C ALA A 154 -3.10 0.23 6.20
N THR A 155 -2.39 -0.66 6.89
CA THR A 155 -2.68 -1.07 8.27
C THR A 155 -1.45 -0.91 9.18
N PRO A 156 -1.65 -0.81 10.51
CA PRO A 156 -0.61 -1.12 11.48
C PRO A 156 -0.13 -2.59 11.36
N ALA A 157 0.79 -2.99 12.23
CA ALA A 157 1.25 -4.38 12.28
C ALA A 157 0.07 -5.35 12.45
N LEU A 158 0.03 -6.36 11.59
CA LEU A 158 -1.04 -7.37 11.57
C LEU A 158 -0.68 -8.54 12.50
N PRO A 159 -1.69 -9.27 13.04
CA PRO A 159 -1.41 -10.46 13.84
C PRO A 159 -0.71 -11.55 13.02
N HIS A 160 0.05 -12.42 13.68
CA HIS A 160 0.74 -13.52 13.02
C HIS A 160 -0.20 -14.37 12.16
N GLY A 161 0.26 -14.73 10.95
CA GLY A 161 -0.51 -15.50 9.97
C GLY A 161 -1.58 -14.70 9.21
N ALA A 162 -1.79 -13.41 9.50
CA ALA A 162 -2.76 -12.58 8.78
C ALA A 162 -2.42 -12.36 7.30
N MET A 163 -1.12 -12.32 6.96
CA MET A 163 -0.64 -12.07 5.60
C MET A 163 -1.09 -13.14 4.59
N ARG A 164 -1.55 -14.32 5.04
CA ARG A 164 -2.22 -15.28 4.16
C ARG A 164 -3.41 -14.70 3.39
N ASP A 165 -4.09 -13.69 3.94
CA ASP A 165 -5.20 -12.99 3.28
C ASP A 165 -4.83 -11.59 2.80
N GLY A 166 -3.77 -10.98 3.35
CA GLY A 166 -3.32 -9.63 3.03
C GLY A 166 -2.14 -9.54 2.05
N PHE A 167 -1.58 -10.65 1.56
CA PHE A 167 -0.34 -10.65 0.75
C PHE A 167 -0.38 -9.74 -0.49
N SER A 168 -1.57 -9.44 -1.04
CA SER A 168 -1.72 -8.58 -2.22
C SER A 168 -1.79 -7.08 -1.91
N SER A 169 -1.76 -6.66 -0.64
CA SER A 169 -1.96 -5.25 -0.24
C SER A 169 -0.68 -4.45 -0.07
N CYS A 170 0.36 -4.76 -0.85
CA CYS A 170 1.68 -4.11 -0.78
C CYS A 170 1.79 -2.84 -1.66
N GLY A 171 0.70 -2.32 -2.22
CA GLY A 171 0.71 -1.23 -3.20
C GLY A 171 1.48 0.03 -2.77
N TYR A 172 1.35 0.43 -1.50
CA TYR A 172 1.98 1.64 -0.95
C TYR A 172 3.51 1.66 -0.98
N THR A 173 4.18 0.52 -0.84
CA THR A 173 5.65 0.43 -0.94
C THR A 173 6.06 -0.07 -2.31
N PHE A 174 5.28 -0.95 -2.91
CA PHE A 174 5.65 -1.63 -4.15
C PHE A 174 5.73 -0.67 -5.34
N LEU A 175 4.91 0.39 -5.33
CA LEU A 175 4.98 1.47 -6.32
C LEU A 175 6.38 2.10 -6.38
N TRP A 176 6.98 2.42 -5.23
CA TRP A 176 8.26 3.13 -5.18
C TRP A 176 9.44 2.23 -5.58
N ASN A 177 9.38 0.95 -5.23
CA ASN A 177 10.31 -0.07 -5.73
C ASN A 177 10.24 -0.17 -7.27
N MET A 178 9.02 -0.20 -7.82
CA MET A 178 8.84 -0.27 -9.26
C MET A 178 9.32 1.02 -9.94
N LEU A 179 9.21 2.18 -9.30
CA LEU A 179 9.68 3.46 -9.82
C LEU A 179 11.17 3.71 -9.62
N ASP A 180 11.86 2.91 -8.80
CA ASP A 180 13.24 3.16 -8.38
C ASP A 180 13.39 4.55 -7.72
N TYR A 181 12.47 4.87 -6.81
CA TYR A 181 12.48 6.11 -6.04
C TYR A 181 13.01 5.87 -4.63
N SER A 182 13.71 6.88 -4.10
CA SER A 182 14.22 6.88 -2.74
C SER A 182 13.03 7.06 -1.79
N ALA A 183 12.88 6.17 -0.81
CA ALA A 183 11.80 6.23 0.17
C ALA A 183 12.32 6.00 1.59
N GLY A 184 11.90 6.85 2.51
CA GLY A 184 12.19 6.76 3.94
C GLY A 184 10.91 6.65 4.75
N VAL A 185 11.00 6.06 5.94
CA VAL A 185 9.85 5.85 6.83
C VAL A 185 10.12 6.48 8.18
N ILE A 186 9.15 7.25 8.69
CA ILE A 186 9.23 7.92 9.98
C ILE A 186 8.03 7.51 10.84
N PRO A 187 8.25 7.08 12.09
CA PRO A 187 7.17 6.81 13.01
C PRO A 187 6.53 8.14 13.48
N VAL A 188 5.20 8.16 13.61
CA VAL A 188 4.44 9.39 13.91
C VAL A 188 3.64 9.26 15.21
N GLY A 189 3.21 8.06 15.56
CA GLY A 189 2.44 7.87 16.78
C GLY A 189 2.09 6.42 17.03
N HIS A 190 1.02 6.23 17.79
CA HIS A 190 0.50 4.90 18.11
C HIS A 190 -0.98 4.82 17.79
N VAL A 191 -1.45 3.59 17.56
CA VAL A 191 -2.87 3.29 17.40
C VAL A 191 -3.61 3.60 18.70
N ASP A 192 -4.69 4.35 18.59
CA ASP A 192 -5.61 4.68 19.68
C ASP A 192 -6.91 3.89 19.52
N LYS A 193 -7.30 3.15 20.56
CA LYS A 193 -8.48 2.28 20.50
C LYS A 193 -9.78 3.03 20.19
N VAL A 194 -9.92 4.28 20.64
CA VAL A 194 -11.13 5.10 20.50
C VAL A 194 -11.09 5.90 19.21
N LYS A 195 -10.01 6.65 18.97
CA LYS A 195 -9.90 7.55 17.81
C LYS A 195 -9.80 6.78 16.50
N ASP A 196 -9.24 5.57 16.55
CA ASP A 196 -9.05 4.73 15.36
C ASP A 196 -10.09 3.61 15.24
N ALA A 197 -11.15 3.66 16.04
CA ALA A 197 -12.24 2.69 15.94
C ALA A 197 -12.89 2.78 14.55
N LEU A 198 -13.21 1.62 13.96
CA LEU A 198 -14.02 1.58 12.76
C LEU A 198 -15.45 2.04 13.08
N VAL A 199 -15.92 3.04 12.37
CA VAL A 199 -17.30 3.54 12.44
C VAL A 199 -17.97 3.23 11.11
N THR A 200 -19.13 2.56 11.15
CA THR A 200 -19.93 2.37 9.93
C THR A 200 -20.68 3.65 9.57
N SER A 201 -21.11 3.79 8.31
CA SER A 201 -21.94 4.92 7.83
C SER A 201 -23.14 5.25 8.73
N ASP A 202 -23.71 4.27 9.43
CA ASP A 202 -24.82 4.43 10.38
C ASP A 202 -24.40 5.00 11.76
N GLY A 203 -23.15 5.42 11.94
CA GLY A 203 -22.60 5.95 13.20
C GLY A 203 -22.40 4.89 14.31
N LYS A 204 -22.69 3.61 14.02
CA LYS A 204 -22.58 2.53 14.99
C LYS A 204 -21.15 1.99 15.09
N PRO A 205 -20.72 1.56 16.29
CA PRO A 205 -19.43 0.88 16.47
C PRO A 205 -19.33 -0.37 15.59
N ALA A 206 -18.16 -0.57 14.99
CA ALA A 206 -17.89 -1.75 14.19
C ALA A 206 -18.03 -3.04 15.02
N LYS A 207 -18.76 -4.01 14.46
CA LYS A 207 -18.78 -5.40 14.89
C LYS A 207 -17.84 -6.22 14.01
N LYS A 208 -17.68 -7.51 14.31
CA LYS A 208 -16.93 -8.44 13.47
C LYS A 208 -17.38 -8.34 12.00
N ASN A 209 -16.43 -8.19 11.09
CA ASN A 209 -16.64 -7.99 9.64
C ASN A 209 -17.24 -6.63 9.21
N SER A 210 -17.40 -5.64 10.09
CA SER A 210 -17.86 -4.29 9.71
C SER A 210 -16.95 -3.60 8.70
N TYR A 211 -15.66 -3.98 8.64
CA TYR A 211 -14.70 -3.47 7.65
C TYR A 211 -15.19 -3.61 6.20
N LYS A 212 -15.97 -4.66 5.87
CA LYS A 212 -16.52 -4.84 4.51
C LYS A 212 -17.52 -3.75 4.15
N ARG A 213 -18.36 -3.34 5.12
CA ARG A 213 -19.32 -2.24 4.92
C ARG A 213 -18.57 -0.92 4.74
N VAL A 214 -17.57 -0.66 5.59
CA VAL A 214 -16.74 0.54 5.49
C VAL A 214 -16.03 0.60 4.12
N LEU A 215 -15.42 -0.49 3.66
CA LEU A 215 -14.79 -0.55 2.33
C LEU A 215 -15.78 -0.33 1.18
N LYS A 216 -17.03 -0.83 1.33
CA LYS A 216 -18.09 -0.60 0.35
C LYS A 216 -18.50 0.86 0.30
N ASP A 217 -18.66 1.51 1.46
CA ASP A 217 -19.01 2.93 1.56
C ASP A 217 -17.89 3.82 0.99
N LEU A 218 -16.63 3.41 1.15
CA LEU A 218 -15.45 4.04 0.55
C LEU A 218 -15.29 3.76 -0.96
N GLY A 219 -16.16 2.93 -1.56
CA GLY A 219 -16.05 2.53 -2.98
C GLY A 219 -14.83 1.66 -3.29
N ALA A 220 -14.17 1.11 -2.27
CA ALA A 220 -12.92 0.37 -2.38
C ALA A 220 -13.09 -1.11 -1.99
N ASP A 221 -14.28 -1.69 -2.20
CA ASP A 221 -14.61 -3.06 -1.82
C ASP A 221 -14.07 -4.09 -2.81
N SER A 222 -12.80 -4.48 -2.64
CA SER A 222 -12.10 -5.47 -3.45
C SER A 222 -11.51 -6.59 -2.59
N THR A 223 -11.12 -7.70 -3.20
CA THR A 223 -10.43 -8.80 -2.51
C THR A 223 -9.13 -8.30 -1.86
N VAL A 224 -8.42 -7.38 -2.51
CA VAL A 224 -7.16 -6.80 -2.01
C VAL A 224 -7.39 -6.00 -0.73
N SER A 225 -8.32 -5.05 -0.77
CA SER A 225 -8.61 -4.19 0.39
C SER A 225 -9.28 -4.95 1.53
N ARG A 226 -10.17 -5.89 1.22
CA ARG A 226 -10.78 -6.79 2.21
C ARG A 226 -9.72 -7.65 2.90
N GLY A 227 -8.71 -8.11 2.17
CA GLY A 227 -7.60 -8.88 2.71
C GLY A 227 -6.80 -8.10 3.74
N ALA A 228 -6.43 -6.87 3.40
CA ALA A 228 -5.72 -5.95 4.28
C ALA A 228 -6.53 -5.62 5.54
N TRP A 229 -7.79 -5.22 5.37
CA TRP A 229 -8.62 -4.73 6.48
C TRP A 229 -9.23 -5.84 7.35
N LYS A 230 -9.14 -7.12 6.93
CA LYS A 230 -9.80 -8.26 7.60
C LYS A 230 -9.48 -8.36 9.09
N TYR A 231 -8.25 -8.02 9.46
CA TYR A 231 -7.72 -8.18 10.81
C TYR A 231 -7.58 -6.87 11.57
N TYR A 232 -8.07 -5.75 11.02
CA TYR A 232 -7.99 -4.47 11.69
C TYR A 232 -8.95 -4.41 12.89
N ASP A 233 -8.39 -4.17 14.07
CA ASP A 233 -9.08 -4.02 15.34
C ASP A 233 -8.32 -2.99 16.18
N SER A 234 -8.91 -1.82 16.42
CA SER A 234 -8.24 -0.74 17.16
C SER A 234 -7.99 -1.08 18.63
N ASN A 235 -8.78 -1.99 19.23
CA ASN A 235 -8.55 -2.42 20.61
C ASN A 235 -7.35 -3.36 20.70
N ALA A 236 -7.29 -4.36 19.82
CA ALA A 236 -6.18 -5.32 19.81
C ALA A 236 -4.87 -4.70 19.33
N MET A 237 -4.94 -3.65 18.50
CA MET A 237 -3.78 -2.94 17.96
C MET A 237 -3.38 -1.72 18.79
N HIS A 238 -4.07 -1.41 19.89
CA HIS A 238 -3.78 -0.22 20.69
C HIS A 238 -2.33 -0.19 21.15
N GLY A 239 -1.67 0.96 21.00
CA GLY A 239 -0.26 1.12 21.36
C GLY A 239 0.71 0.61 20.29
N LEU A 240 0.27 0.01 19.18
CA LEU A 240 1.17 -0.32 18.07
C LEU A 240 1.61 0.95 17.33
N PRO A 241 2.86 1.01 16.83
CA PRO A 241 3.36 2.18 16.13
C PRO A 241 2.66 2.39 14.79
N THR A 242 2.48 3.66 14.44
CA THR A 242 2.07 4.12 13.11
C THR A 242 3.19 4.95 12.49
N ALA A 243 3.31 4.89 11.17
CA ALA A 243 4.37 5.54 10.44
C ALA A 243 3.88 6.11 9.11
N VAL A 244 4.62 7.09 8.60
CA VAL A 244 4.42 7.70 7.29
C VAL A 244 5.66 7.50 6.43
N GLN A 245 5.46 7.56 5.12
CA GLN A 245 6.50 7.37 4.12
C GLN A 245 6.79 8.69 3.42
N ILE A 246 8.08 9.03 3.34
CA ILE A 246 8.64 10.20 2.67
C ILE A 246 9.35 9.71 1.43
N VAL A 247 8.85 10.11 0.26
CA VAL A 247 9.38 9.65 -1.04
C VAL A 247 10.03 10.83 -1.74
N GLY A 248 11.27 10.63 -2.20
CA GLY A 248 11.98 11.54 -3.08
C GLY A 248 12.14 10.95 -4.48
N ARG A 249 12.71 11.75 -5.38
CA ARG A 249 13.09 11.28 -6.71
C ARG A 249 14.27 10.30 -6.61
N ARG A 250 14.49 9.55 -7.67
CA ARG A 250 15.65 8.66 -7.83
C ARG A 250 16.96 9.43 -7.63
N TRP A 251 17.91 8.83 -6.89
CA TRP A 251 19.24 9.39 -6.57
C TRP A 251 19.23 10.61 -5.66
N ASN A 252 18.16 10.82 -4.90
CA ASN A 252 18.04 11.92 -3.96
C ASN A 252 17.96 11.40 -2.51
N GLU A 253 18.64 10.32 -2.17
CA GLU A 253 18.62 9.71 -0.84
C GLU A 253 18.98 10.72 0.27
N GLU A 254 19.99 11.55 0.05
CA GLU A 254 20.42 12.58 0.99
C GLU A 254 19.34 13.65 1.21
N ARG A 255 18.58 13.99 0.16
CA ARG A 255 17.44 14.90 0.29
C ARG A 255 16.29 14.23 1.03
N VAL A 256 16.02 12.95 0.77
CA VAL A 256 14.99 12.21 1.51
C VAL A 256 15.30 12.19 2.99
N ILE A 257 16.56 11.96 3.38
CA ILE A 257 16.98 12.04 4.78
C ILE A 257 16.75 13.46 5.34
N GLY A 258 17.12 14.51 4.61
CA GLY A 258 16.85 15.89 5.03
C GLY A 258 15.35 16.23 5.14
N TYR A 259 14.51 15.71 4.23
CA TYR A 259 13.06 15.83 4.32
C TYR A 259 12.51 15.08 5.54
N MET A 260 13.10 13.93 5.88
CA MET A 260 12.71 13.18 7.07
C MET A 260 13.01 13.96 8.34
N GLU A 261 14.20 14.56 8.44
CA GLU A 261 14.56 15.43 9.57
C GLU A 261 13.58 16.61 9.70
N ALA A 262 13.24 17.27 8.58
CA ALA A 262 12.27 18.36 8.59
C ALA A 262 10.87 17.91 9.06
N VAL A 263 10.43 16.72 8.64
CA VAL A 263 9.14 16.14 9.07
C VAL A 263 9.16 15.79 10.54
N GLU A 264 10.24 15.18 11.03
CA GLU A 264 10.41 14.85 12.45
C GLU A 264 10.36 16.13 13.29
N LYS A 265 11.15 17.16 12.95
CA LYS A 265 11.12 18.45 13.65
C LYS A 265 9.74 19.09 13.66
N ALA A 266 9.03 19.09 12.52
CA ALA A 266 7.68 19.62 12.45
C ALA A 266 6.73 18.87 13.40
N LEU A 267 6.86 17.55 13.49
CA LEU A 267 6.10 16.71 14.42
C LEU A 267 6.44 16.97 15.89
N GLU A 268 7.71 17.28 16.21
CA GLU A 268 8.15 17.64 17.56
C GLU A 268 7.56 18.97 18.04
N ASP A 269 7.59 19.98 17.17
CA ASP A 269 7.09 21.33 17.47
C ASP A 269 5.55 21.40 17.43
N TYR A 270 4.91 20.46 16.74
CA TYR A 270 3.46 20.44 16.60
C TYR A 270 2.74 20.04 17.89
N LYS A 271 1.86 20.94 18.36
CA LYS A 271 0.89 20.67 19.41
C LYS A 271 -0.48 20.50 18.78
N GLY A 272 -1.00 19.26 18.79
CA GLY A 272 -2.31 18.95 18.23
C GLY A 272 -3.46 19.65 18.97
N PRO A 273 -4.70 19.58 18.44
CA PRO A 273 -5.89 20.20 19.05
C PRO A 273 -6.18 19.72 20.48
N THR A 274 -5.74 18.50 20.82
CA THR A 274 -5.87 17.89 22.14
C THR A 274 -4.60 17.98 22.98
N GLY A 275 -3.59 18.76 22.55
CA GLY A 275 -2.30 18.90 23.23
C GLY A 275 -1.35 17.70 23.07
N GLU A 276 -1.74 16.66 22.34
CA GLU A 276 -0.86 15.56 21.97
C GLU A 276 0.16 16.05 20.94
N GLY A 277 1.45 15.91 21.26
CA GLY A 277 2.53 16.21 20.33
C GLY A 277 2.60 15.20 19.19
N GLY A 278 3.10 15.62 18.02
CA GLY A 278 3.33 14.72 16.88
C GLY A 278 4.58 13.84 17.03
N LYS A 279 5.43 14.10 18.03
CA LYS A 279 6.65 13.34 18.29
C LYS A 279 6.33 11.89 18.65
N TYR A 280 6.89 10.97 17.87
CA TYR A 280 6.89 9.56 18.24
C TYR A 280 7.69 9.35 19.53
N LYS A 281 7.04 8.75 20.53
CA LYS A 281 7.69 8.37 21.79
C LYS A 281 8.04 6.90 21.71
N LEU A 282 9.33 6.58 21.80
CA LEU A 282 9.75 5.19 22.01
C LEU A 282 9.06 4.66 23.28
N LEU A 283 8.34 3.54 23.15
CA LEU A 283 7.81 2.84 24.30
C LEU A 283 9.02 2.22 25.02
N GLU A 284 9.23 2.58 26.28
CA GLU A 284 10.15 1.85 27.14
C GLU A 284 9.61 0.43 27.28
N VAL A 285 10.45 -0.56 26.97
CA VAL A 285 10.16 -2.00 27.05
C VAL A 285 10.62 -2.53 28.40
#